data_AF-A0A2V7GQX5-F1
#
_entry.id   AF-A0A2V7GQX5-F1
#
_cell.length_a   1.000
_cell.length_b   1.000
_cell.length_c   1.000
_cell.angle_alpha   90.00
_cell.angle_beta   90.00
_cell.angle_gamma   90.00
#
_symmetry.space_group_name_H-M   'P 1'
#
loop_
_entity.id
_entity.type
_entity.pdbx_description
1 polymer ?
#
loop_
_entity_poly.entity_id
_entity_poly.type
_entity_poly.pdbx_seq_one_letter_code
_entity_poly.pdbx_strand_id
1 'polypeptide(L)'
;AVPTAVRGPIPTDGSYGFSRLFFDFRRYTRVSPSGRVNLRLFAGGWIGGDPLPLQQRLSIGGPDPLTGYGFRHSACNRDIIDPAFAGTQLAACDRVILAQAEYRGHLGLHWSYGSSTPEDEGAKSLFTLQGPDLVVLADAGQAWLVGGGPGRLPADRLPTLGSWLADLGLGVDWGGLGLYVAKAVTAGERLRFTLRLDHRF
;
A
#
# COMPACT_ATOMS: atom_id res chain seq x y z
N ALA A 1 25.08 -17.40 7.55
CA ALA A 1 23.89 -17.79 8.35
C ALA A 1 23.22 -16.52 8.88
N VAL A 2 21.90 -16.52 9.05
CA VAL A 2 21.20 -15.36 9.64
C VAL A 2 21.45 -15.36 11.17
N PRO A 3 21.81 -14.22 11.78
CA PRO A 3 22.11 -14.12 13.20
C PRO A 3 20.90 -14.41 14.09
N THR A 4 21.14 -14.98 15.27
CA THR A 4 20.09 -15.38 16.22
C THR A 4 19.32 -14.21 16.82
N ALA A 5 19.92 -13.01 16.84
CA ALA A 5 19.23 -11.77 17.21
C ALA A 5 18.08 -11.41 16.26
N VAL A 6 18.14 -11.90 15.01
CA VAL A 6 17.16 -11.63 13.95
C VAL A 6 16.10 -12.74 13.88
N ARG A 7 16.46 -13.95 14.31
CA ARG A 7 15.61 -15.15 14.24
C ARG A 7 16.10 -16.16 15.29
N GLY A 8 15.22 -16.61 16.19
CA GLY A 8 15.52 -17.76 17.05
C GLY A 8 15.87 -19.00 16.21
N PRO A 9 16.75 -19.90 16.69
CA PRO A 9 17.16 -21.07 15.91
C PRO A 9 15.92 -21.85 15.47
N ILE A 10 15.75 -22.04 14.16
CA ILE A 10 14.63 -22.83 13.66
C ILE A 10 14.99 -24.30 13.78
N PRO A 11 14.15 -25.09 14.49
CA PRO A 11 14.32 -26.52 14.57
C PRO A 11 14.46 -27.15 13.18
N THR A 12 15.52 -27.91 12.98
CA THR A 12 15.79 -28.64 11.72
C THR A 12 15.21 -30.05 11.73
N ASP A 13 14.64 -30.46 12.86
CA ASP A 13 14.00 -31.77 13.10
C ASP A 13 12.55 -31.85 12.56
N GLY A 14 12.06 -30.78 11.92
CA GLY A 14 10.70 -30.70 11.39
C GLY A 14 9.64 -30.31 12.43
N SER A 15 10.02 -30.03 13.68
CA SER A 15 9.08 -29.58 14.71
C SER A 15 8.58 -28.14 14.53
N TYR A 16 9.22 -27.37 13.64
CA TYR A 16 8.90 -25.97 13.41
C TYR A 16 7.54 -25.78 12.70
N GLY A 17 6.58 -25.19 13.40
CA GLY A 17 5.21 -25.04 12.93
C GLY A 17 4.61 -23.69 13.30
N PHE A 18 4.17 -22.93 12.30
CA PHE A 18 3.51 -21.64 12.50
C PHE A 18 2.21 -21.56 11.69
N SER A 19 1.27 -20.77 12.18
CA SER A 19 -0.01 -20.52 11.52
C SER A 19 -0.14 -19.05 11.13
N ARG A 20 -0.70 -18.81 9.94
CA ARG A 20 -1.01 -17.47 9.43
C ARG A 20 -2.43 -17.41 8.91
N LEU A 21 -3.01 -16.22 9.00
CA LEU A 21 -4.27 -15.89 8.39
C LEU A 21 -4.12 -14.56 7.65
N PHE A 22 -4.73 -14.49 6.47
CA PHE A 22 -4.84 -13.27 5.69
C PHE A 22 -6.29 -13.08 5.28
N PHE A 23 -6.74 -11.85 5.37
CA PHE A 23 -8.06 -11.39 4.98
C PHE A 23 -7.89 -10.17 4.08
N ASP A 24 -8.40 -10.24 2.86
CA ASP A 24 -8.42 -9.12 1.90
C ASP A 24 -9.87 -8.93 1.46
N PHE A 25 -10.49 -7.86 1.92
CA PHE A 25 -11.82 -7.45 1.52
C PHE A 25 -11.72 -6.26 0.59
N ARG A 26 -12.38 -6.35 -0.57
CA ARG A 26 -12.40 -5.29 -1.57
C ARG A 26 -13.83 -5.00 -1.99
N ARG A 27 -14.19 -3.74 -2.06
CA ARG A 27 -15.50 -3.29 -2.52
C ARG A 27 -15.36 -2.18 -3.55
N TYR A 28 -16.05 -2.38 -4.66
CA TYR A 28 -16.09 -1.46 -5.80
C TYR A 28 -17.51 -0.92 -5.90
N THR A 29 -17.67 0.39 -5.72
CA THR A 29 -18.98 1.04 -5.75
C THR A 29 -18.97 2.14 -6.79
N ARG A 30 -19.81 2.02 -7.82
CA ARG A 30 -20.06 3.11 -8.76
C ARG A 30 -20.88 4.18 -8.04
N VAL A 31 -20.35 5.41 -7.97
CA VAL A 31 -21.00 6.54 -7.30
C VAL A 31 -21.60 7.54 -8.29
N SER A 32 -21.15 7.52 -9.54
CA SER A 32 -21.71 8.29 -10.64
C SER A 32 -21.50 7.56 -11.98
N PRO A 33 -22.11 8.02 -13.09
CA PRO A 33 -21.87 7.42 -14.41
C PRO A 33 -20.39 7.35 -14.80
N SER A 34 -19.60 8.34 -14.37
CA SER A 34 -18.17 8.48 -14.65
C SER A 34 -17.26 8.22 -13.45
N GLY A 35 -17.80 7.85 -12.29
CA GLY A 35 -17.08 7.80 -11.01
C GLY A 35 -17.25 6.51 -10.24
N ARG A 36 -16.15 5.99 -9.69
CA ARG A 36 -16.12 4.81 -8.79
C ARG A 36 -15.35 5.12 -7.51
N VAL A 37 -15.80 4.51 -6.42
CA VAL A 37 -15.08 4.43 -5.15
C VAL A 37 -14.70 2.97 -4.92
N ASN A 38 -13.41 2.74 -4.67
CA ASN A 38 -12.82 1.45 -4.39
C ASN A 38 -12.32 1.47 -2.95
N LEU A 39 -12.76 0.51 -2.16
CA LEU A 39 -12.35 0.34 -0.77
C LEU A 39 -11.64 -1.01 -0.64
N ARG A 40 -10.54 -1.04 0.11
CA ARG A 40 -9.84 -2.27 0.47
C ARG A 40 -9.50 -2.27 1.95
N LEU A 41 -9.81 -3.38 2.62
CA LEU A 41 -9.37 -3.69 3.97
C LEU A 41 -8.54 -4.96 3.90
N PHE A 42 -7.27 -4.87 4.29
CA PHE A 42 -6.38 -6.01 4.36
C PHE A 42 -5.88 -6.18 5.79
N ALA A 43 -5.95 -7.39 6.32
CA ALA A 43 -5.35 -7.72 7.61
C ALA A 43 -4.75 -9.12 7.53
N GLY A 44 -3.60 -9.31 8.17
CA GLY A 44 -3.04 -10.65 8.23
C GLY A 44 -1.67 -10.73 8.87
N GLY A 45 -1.21 -11.96 9.01
CA GLY A 45 0.07 -12.29 9.64
C GLY A 45 -0.03 -13.50 10.55
N TRP A 46 0.87 -13.56 11.53
CA TRP A 46 0.98 -14.65 12.48
C TRP A 46 -0.24 -14.75 13.41
N ILE A 47 -0.79 -15.96 13.56
CA ILE A 47 -1.91 -16.23 14.48
C ILE A 47 -1.61 -17.29 15.54
N GLY A 48 -0.50 -18.02 15.45
CA GLY A 48 -0.14 -19.05 16.43
C GLY A 48 1.06 -19.88 16.01
N GLY A 49 1.59 -20.68 16.95
CA GLY A 49 2.75 -21.54 16.77
C GLY A 49 4.09 -20.81 16.93
N ASP A 50 5.10 -21.24 16.19
CA ASP A 50 6.44 -20.67 16.25
C ASP A 50 6.55 -19.28 15.61
N PRO A 51 7.58 -18.47 15.95
CA PRO A 51 7.79 -17.15 15.36
C PRO A 51 8.01 -17.23 13.85
N LEU A 52 7.41 -16.36 13.05
CA LEU A 52 7.54 -16.41 11.58
C LEU A 52 9.00 -16.36 11.12
N PRO A 53 9.37 -17.16 10.10
CA PRO A 53 10.68 -17.05 9.47
C PRO A 53 10.77 -15.72 8.72
N LEU A 54 11.97 -15.15 8.58
CA LEU A 54 12.15 -13.81 8.00
C LEU A 54 11.55 -13.64 6.60
N GLN A 55 11.55 -14.70 5.80
CA GLN A 55 10.96 -14.70 4.45
C GLN A 55 9.44 -14.55 4.46
N GLN A 56 8.78 -14.83 5.59
CA GLN A 56 7.33 -14.77 5.76
C GLN A 56 6.88 -13.58 6.62
N ARG A 57 7.84 -12.75 7.07
CA ARG A 57 7.58 -11.52 7.82
C ARG A 57 7.05 -10.43 6.90
N LEU A 58 6.40 -9.45 7.51
CA LEU A 58 5.65 -8.42 6.82
C LEU A 58 6.26 -7.03 7.03
N SER A 59 5.83 -6.09 6.20
CA SER A 59 6.19 -4.68 6.27
C SER A 59 5.17 -3.87 5.47
N ILE A 60 5.03 -2.59 5.77
CA ILE A 60 4.16 -1.67 5.03
C ILE A 60 4.94 -0.41 4.63
N GLY A 61 4.48 0.25 3.55
CA GLY A 61 5.16 1.38 2.92
C GLY A 61 5.41 1.15 1.43
N GLY A 62 5.84 2.21 0.74
CA GLY A 62 6.12 2.20 -0.69
C GLY A 62 4.88 2.49 -1.54
N PRO A 63 5.00 2.44 -2.88
CA PRO A 63 3.92 2.77 -3.82
C PRO A 63 2.57 2.10 -3.53
N ASP A 64 2.61 0.88 -2.98
CA ASP A 64 1.49 0.16 -2.38
C ASP A 64 2.04 -0.60 -1.15
N PRO A 65 1.39 -0.58 0.03
CA PRO A 65 0.05 -0.09 0.30
C PRO A 65 -0.07 1.37 0.76
N LEU A 66 1.04 2.11 0.93
CA LEU A 66 1.05 3.46 1.50
C LEU A 66 1.89 4.41 0.64
N THR A 67 1.29 4.95 -0.42
CA THR A 67 1.98 5.71 -1.47
C THR A 67 2.75 6.93 -0.95
N GLY A 68 2.31 7.51 0.17
CA GLY A 68 2.97 8.64 0.83
C GLY A 68 4.24 8.27 1.60
N TYR A 69 4.54 6.99 1.74
CA TYR A 69 5.68 6.47 2.51
C TYR A 69 6.74 5.78 1.65
N GLY A 70 7.97 5.76 2.17
CA GLY A 70 9.06 5.03 1.52
C GLY A 70 8.85 3.52 1.55
N PHE A 71 9.56 2.79 0.69
CA PHE A 71 9.57 1.33 0.68
C PHE A 71 9.85 0.81 2.10
N ARG A 72 9.02 -0.13 2.56
CA ARG A 72 9.12 -0.76 3.90
C ARG A 72 9.34 0.24 5.04
N HIS A 73 8.67 1.40 5.00
CA HIS A 73 8.82 2.43 6.04
C HIS A 73 8.51 1.90 7.45
N SER A 74 7.48 1.06 7.60
CA SER A 74 7.26 0.28 8.83
C SER A 74 7.62 -1.18 8.59
N ALA A 75 8.84 -1.52 9.01
CA ALA A 75 9.47 -2.82 8.79
C ALA A 75 9.69 -3.63 10.09
N CYS A 76 9.48 -3.04 11.26
CA CYS A 76 9.72 -3.67 12.58
C CYS A 76 11.14 -4.22 12.78
N ASN A 77 12.14 -3.66 12.10
CA ASN A 77 13.51 -4.14 12.11
C ASN A 77 14.44 -3.40 13.08
N ARG A 78 13.90 -2.54 13.96
CA ARG A 78 14.72 -1.73 14.90
C ARG A 78 15.52 -2.57 15.89
N ASP A 79 14.98 -3.72 16.31
CA ASP A 79 15.64 -4.63 17.24
C ASP A 79 16.74 -5.47 16.56
N ILE A 80 16.87 -5.40 15.23
CA ILE A 80 17.87 -6.13 14.45
C ILE A 80 19.15 -5.30 14.41
N ILE A 81 20.05 -5.59 15.34
CA ILE A 81 21.31 -4.85 15.54
C ILE A 81 22.52 -5.50 14.87
N ASP A 82 22.34 -6.60 14.16
CA ASP A 82 23.46 -7.30 13.53
C ASP A 82 24.05 -6.45 12.37
N PRO A 83 25.38 -6.24 12.35
CA PRO A 83 26.05 -5.43 11.32
C PRO A 83 25.75 -5.86 9.88
N ALA A 84 25.47 -7.13 9.62
CA ALA A 84 25.13 -7.64 8.28
C ALA A 84 23.82 -7.05 7.74
N PHE A 85 22.96 -6.52 8.61
CA PHE A 85 21.70 -5.88 8.24
C PHE A 85 21.75 -4.36 8.39
N ALA A 86 22.91 -3.78 8.72
CA ALA A 86 23.08 -2.34 8.82
C ALA A 86 22.71 -1.65 7.51
N GLY A 87 21.82 -0.65 7.58
CA GLY A 87 21.33 0.08 6.40
C GLY A 87 20.31 -0.70 5.54
N THR A 88 19.94 -1.92 5.92
CA THR A 88 18.93 -2.71 5.18
C THR A 88 17.52 -2.44 5.68
N GLN A 89 16.55 -2.45 4.76
CA GLN A 89 15.12 -2.37 5.08
C GLN A 89 14.51 -3.77 5.09
N LEU A 90 14.70 -4.49 6.19
CA LEU A 90 14.19 -5.85 6.37
C LEU A 90 12.73 -5.83 6.81
N ALA A 91 11.87 -6.62 6.15
CA ALA A 91 10.54 -6.90 6.66
C ALA A 91 10.65 -7.85 7.87
N ALA A 92 10.22 -7.39 9.04
CA ALA A 92 10.33 -8.13 10.30
C ALA A 92 9.03 -8.14 11.11
N CYS A 93 7.96 -7.48 10.65
CA CYS A 93 6.69 -7.45 11.37
C CYS A 93 5.98 -8.82 11.35
N ASP A 94 5.22 -9.11 12.40
CA ASP A 94 4.41 -10.34 12.53
C ASP A 94 3.01 -10.18 11.96
N ARG A 95 2.41 -9.00 12.11
CA ARG A 95 1.04 -8.69 11.69
C ARG A 95 0.96 -7.33 11.02
N VAL A 96 0.00 -7.20 10.12
CA VAL A 96 -0.35 -5.93 9.46
C VAL A 96 -1.85 -5.77 9.38
N ILE A 97 -2.29 -4.51 9.37
CA ILE A 97 -3.65 -4.10 9.03
C ILE A 97 -3.58 -2.85 8.16
N LEU A 98 -4.41 -2.78 7.13
CA LEU A 98 -4.41 -1.74 6.11
C LEU A 98 -5.85 -1.44 5.71
N ALA A 99 -6.17 -0.16 5.57
CA ALA A 99 -7.39 0.34 4.97
C ALA A 99 -7.01 1.31 3.85
N GLN A 100 -7.59 1.12 2.67
CA GLN A 100 -7.30 1.90 1.47
C GLN A 100 -8.62 2.35 0.86
N ALA A 101 -8.69 3.61 0.49
CA ALA A 101 -9.81 4.19 -0.25
C ALA A 101 -9.27 4.91 -1.49
N GLU A 102 -9.83 4.56 -2.64
CA GLU A 102 -9.50 5.16 -3.92
C GLU A 102 -10.79 5.66 -4.57
N TYR A 103 -10.84 6.94 -4.90
CA TYR A 103 -11.84 7.49 -5.80
C TYR A 103 -11.23 7.64 -7.20
N ARG A 104 -11.95 7.19 -8.23
CA ARG A 104 -11.59 7.42 -9.63
C ARG A 104 -12.77 8.09 -10.34
N GLY A 105 -12.52 9.22 -10.99
CA GLY A 105 -13.51 9.94 -11.78
C GLY A 105 -12.97 10.30 -13.15
N HIS A 106 -13.74 10.01 -14.20
CA HIS A 106 -13.37 10.34 -15.57
C HIS A 106 -13.48 11.85 -15.82
N LEU A 107 -12.38 12.48 -16.24
CA LEU A 107 -12.39 13.88 -16.65
C LEU A 107 -12.75 13.94 -18.14
N GLY A 108 -14.01 14.29 -18.44
CA GLY A 108 -14.42 14.64 -19.79
C GLY A 108 -13.84 16.00 -20.19
N LEU A 109 -12.62 16.01 -20.72
CA LEU A 109 -12.03 17.23 -21.30
C LEU A 109 -12.60 17.43 -22.70
N HIS A 110 -13.77 18.08 -22.80
CA HIS A 110 -14.23 18.66 -24.05
C HIS A 110 -13.43 19.93 -24.35
N TRP A 111 -12.19 19.75 -24.81
CA TRP A 111 -11.40 20.86 -25.35
C TRP A 111 -11.77 21.05 -26.82
N SER A 112 -12.79 21.85 -27.07
CA SER A 112 -13.02 22.41 -28.41
C SER A 112 -12.07 23.60 -28.58
N TYR A 113 -10.87 23.36 -29.11
CA TYR A 113 -10.10 24.45 -29.69
C TYR A 113 -10.83 24.89 -30.96
N GLY A 114 -11.42 26.07 -30.93
CA GLY A 114 -12.23 26.58 -32.03
C GLY A 114 -11.41 26.75 -33.30
N SER A 115 -11.60 25.86 -34.26
CA SER A 115 -11.56 26.20 -35.67
C SER A 115 -12.99 26.36 -36.14
N SER A 116 -13.52 27.58 -36.04
CA SER A 116 -14.73 27.98 -36.75
C SER A 116 -14.43 28.03 -38.24
N THR A 117 -14.49 26.88 -38.92
CA THR A 117 -14.61 26.79 -40.37
C THR A 117 -15.72 25.76 -40.67
N PRO A 118 -16.82 26.19 -41.31
CA PRO A 118 -18.03 25.37 -41.50
C PRO A 118 -17.91 24.40 -42.68
N GLU A 119 -16.83 23.61 -42.73
CA GLU A 119 -16.57 22.63 -43.78
C GLU A 119 -15.73 21.49 -43.18
N ASP A 120 -16.32 20.64 -42.32
CA ASP A 120 -15.78 19.31 -42.05
C ASP A 120 -16.80 18.42 -41.30
N GLU A 121 -17.90 18.06 -41.97
CA GLU A 121 -18.83 17.02 -41.51
C GLU A 121 -18.31 15.58 -41.74
N GLY A 122 -17.05 15.40 -42.14
CA GLY A 122 -16.49 14.09 -42.53
C GLY A 122 -15.49 13.45 -41.54
N ALA A 123 -14.86 14.23 -40.67
CA ALA A 123 -13.75 13.73 -39.85
C ALA A 123 -14.23 13.19 -38.50
N LYS A 124 -14.82 11.98 -38.50
CA LYS A 124 -14.92 11.18 -37.27
C LYS A 124 -13.49 10.93 -36.78
N SER A 125 -13.08 11.62 -35.72
CA SER A 125 -11.81 11.40 -35.05
C SER A 125 -11.67 9.92 -34.71
N LEU A 126 -10.79 9.22 -35.44
CA LEU A 126 -10.47 7.80 -35.27
C LEU A 126 -9.79 7.50 -33.93
N PHE A 127 -9.42 8.54 -33.17
CA PHE A 127 -8.87 8.46 -31.83
C PHE A 127 -9.67 9.35 -30.89
N THR A 128 -10.78 8.82 -30.36
CA THR A 128 -11.38 9.40 -29.16
C THR A 128 -10.43 9.09 -28.01
N LEU A 129 -9.49 10.01 -27.73
CA LEU A 129 -8.74 10.00 -26.48
C LEU A 129 -9.77 10.12 -25.35
N GLN A 130 -10.11 8.98 -24.74
CA GLN A 130 -10.83 8.97 -23.48
C GLN A 130 -9.99 9.80 -22.50
N GLY A 131 -10.61 10.82 -21.89
CA GLY A 131 -9.91 11.74 -21.02
C GLY A 131 -9.24 11.00 -19.85
N PRO A 132 -8.23 11.61 -19.22
CA PRO A 132 -7.62 10.99 -18.05
C PRO A 132 -8.63 10.79 -16.93
N ASP A 133 -8.41 9.76 -16.13
CA ASP A 133 -9.12 9.59 -14.88
C ASP A 133 -8.38 10.32 -13.76
N LEU A 134 -9.09 11.18 -13.03
CA LEU A 134 -8.63 11.75 -11.77
C LEU A 134 -8.72 10.68 -10.68
N VAL A 135 -7.64 10.47 -9.94
CA VAL A 135 -7.57 9.51 -8.86
C VAL A 135 -7.26 10.21 -7.54
N VAL A 136 -8.06 9.96 -6.50
CA VAL A 136 -7.78 10.39 -5.13
C VAL A 136 -7.54 9.14 -4.28
N LEU A 137 -6.44 9.15 -3.51
CA LEU A 137 -6.01 8.05 -2.67
C LEU A 137 -6.05 8.48 -1.21
N ALA A 138 -6.52 7.60 -0.34
CA ALA A 138 -6.40 7.73 1.11
C ALA A 138 -6.08 6.35 1.67
N ASP A 139 -4.86 6.19 2.16
CA ASP A 139 -4.39 4.93 2.70
C ASP A 139 -4.03 5.10 4.19
N ALA A 140 -4.31 4.08 4.98
CA ALA A 140 -3.95 4.01 6.39
C ALA A 140 -3.59 2.58 6.77
N GLY A 141 -2.65 2.41 7.69
CA GLY A 141 -2.29 1.08 8.14
C GLY A 141 -1.27 1.05 9.26
N GLN A 142 -1.07 -0.16 9.78
CA GLN A 142 -0.10 -0.45 10.81
C GLN A 142 0.53 -1.84 10.61
N ALA A 143 1.79 -1.97 11.00
CA ALA A 143 2.52 -3.23 11.07
C ALA A 143 3.22 -3.33 12.43
N TRP A 144 3.21 -4.51 13.06
CA TRP A 144 3.77 -4.66 14.41
C TRP A 144 4.31 -6.06 14.69
N LEU A 145 5.10 -6.15 15.76
CA LEU A 145 5.60 -7.39 16.34
C LEU A 145 4.65 -7.89 17.42
N VAL A 146 4.42 -9.20 17.47
CA VAL A 146 3.58 -9.82 18.50
C VAL A 146 4.46 -10.34 19.64
N GLY A 147 4.05 -10.09 20.89
CA GLY A 147 4.75 -10.57 22.08
C GLY A 147 4.57 -9.67 23.30
N GLY A 148 5.17 -10.06 24.43
CA GLY A 148 5.08 -9.32 25.70
C GLY A 148 6.24 -8.36 26.01
N GLY A 149 7.22 -8.25 25.12
CA GLY A 149 8.40 -7.40 25.32
C GLY A 149 8.21 -5.94 24.86
N PRO A 150 9.19 -5.05 25.12
CA PRO A 150 9.18 -3.68 24.63
C PRO A 150 8.95 -3.61 23.12
N GLY A 151 8.13 -2.65 22.66
CA GLY A 151 7.82 -2.46 21.24
C GLY A 151 6.98 -3.57 20.60
N ARG A 152 6.47 -4.52 21.38
CA ARG A 152 5.61 -5.62 20.92
C ARG A 152 4.20 -5.45 21.46
N LEU A 153 3.22 -5.92 20.70
CA LEU A 153 1.83 -5.97 21.16
C LEU A 153 1.45 -7.42 21.54
N PRO A 154 0.73 -7.61 22.65
CA PRO A 154 0.14 -8.91 22.97
C PRO A 154 -0.72 -9.48 21.84
N ALA A 155 -0.77 -10.81 21.73
CA ALA A 155 -1.43 -11.49 20.62
C ALA A 155 -2.96 -11.27 20.56
N ASP A 156 -3.56 -10.88 21.68
CA ASP A 156 -4.98 -10.57 21.86
C ASP A 156 -5.31 -9.08 21.68
N ARG A 157 -4.30 -8.24 21.37
CA ARG A 157 -4.48 -6.78 21.22
C ARG A 157 -4.22 -6.30 19.80
N LEU A 158 -4.91 -5.21 19.46
CA LEU A 158 -4.74 -4.46 18.22
C LEU A 158 -4.00 -3.15 18.49
N PRO A 159 -3.29 -2.60 17.50
CA PRO A 159 -2.65 -1.30 17.61
C PRO A 159 -3.69 -0.18 17.77
N THR A 160 -3.39 0.79 18.63
CA THR A 160 -4.21 1.99 18.80
C THR A 160 -4.15 2.86 17.55
N LEU A 161 -5.25 3.52 17.19
CA LEU A 161 -5.35 4.38 16.00
C LEU A 161 -4.27 5.48 15.95
N GLY A 162 -3.85 6.03 17.09
CA GLY A 162 -2.78 7.02 17.15
C GLY A 162 -1.40 6.54 16.70
N SER A 163 -1.21 5.22 16.53
CA SER A 163 0.03 4.64 16.01
C SER A 163 0.02 4.49 14.48
N TRP A 164 -1.13 4.65 13.84
CA TRP A 164 -1.30 4.31 12.42
C TRP A 164 -0.55 5.28 11.52
N LEU A 165 0.02 4.71 10.46
CA LEU A 165 0.51 5.47 9.33
C LEU A 165 -0.67 5.80 8.42
N ALA A 166 -0.77 7.04 7.98
CA ALA A 166 -1.75 7.43 6.97
C ALA A 166 -1.15 8.39 5.96
N ASP A 167 -1.67 8.33 4.73
CA ASP A 167 -1.35 9.24 3.65
C ASP A 167 -2.59 9.65 2.84
N LEU A 168 -2.41 10.73 2.08
CA LEU A 168 -3.36 11.19 1.08
C LEU A 168 -2.61 11.40 -0.23
N GLY A 169 -3.23 10.98 -1.33
CA GLY A 169 -2.66 11.11 -2.66
C GLY A 169 -3.64 11.62 -3.69
N LEU A 170 -3.09 12.18 -4.74
CA LEU A 170 -3.80 12.60 -5.95
C LEU A 170 -3.03 12.04 -7.15
N GLY A 171 -3.74 11.63 -8.18
CA GLY A 171 -3.12 11.15 -9.40
C GLY A 171 -3.99 11.33 -10.62
N VAL A 172 -3.35 11.08 -11.75
CA VAL A 172 -3.96 11.09 -13.06
C VAL A 172 -3.59 9.78 -13.75
N ASP A 173 -4.56 9.13 -14.36
CA ASP A 173 -4.39 7.81 -14.96
C ASP A 173 -4.97 7.75 -16.37
N TRP A 174 -4.21 7.19 -17.30
CA TRP A 174 -4.54 7.07 -18.74
C TRP A 174 -4.68 5.61 -19.17
N GLY A 175 -5.44 4.80 -18.42
CA GLY A 175 -5.79 3.43 -18.87
C GLY A 175 -4.61 2.47 -19.03
N GLY A 176 -3.50 2.73 -18.33
CA GLY A 176 -2.30 1.90 -18.32
C GLY A 176 -1.06 2.63 -17.76
N LEU A 177 -1.08 3.96 -17.75
CA LEU A 177 -0.06 4.79 -17.11
C LEU A 177 -0.69 5.66 -16.03
N GLY A 178 -0.16 5.63 -14.82
CA GLY A 178 -0.63 6.46 -13.72
C GLY A 178 0.50 7.27 -13.09
N LEU A 179 0.25 8.56 -12.90
CA LEU A 179 1.11 9.47 -12.17
C LEU A 179 0.43 9.87 -10.87
N TYR A 180 1.10 9.66 -9.74
CA TYR A 180 0.55 9.90 -8.42
C TYR A 180 1.51 10.76 -7.60
N VAL A 181 0.96 11.69 -6.84
CA VAL A 181 1.64 12.43 -5.79
C VAL A 181 0.94 12.14 -4.46
N ALA A 182 1.69 11.78 -3.43
CA ALA A 182 1.14 11.46 -2.12
C ALA A 182 1.95 12.07 -0.99
N LYS A 183 1.28 12.33 0.14
CA LYS A 183 1.87 12.89 1.36
C LYS A 183 1.51 12.05 2.57
N ALA A 184 2.52 11.64 3.33
CA ALA A 184 2.30 11.08 4.66
C ALA A 184 1.71 12.16 5.59
N VAL A 185 0.49 11.93 6.08
CA VAL A 185 -0.19 12.90 6.95
C VAL A 185 0.12 12.69 8.43
N THR A 186 0.63 11.51 8.82
CA THR A 186 0.99 11.21 10.23
C THR A 186 2.49 11.25 10.53
N ALA A 187 3.37 11.28 9.52
CA ALA A 187 4.83 11.25 9.72
C ALA A 187 5.58 12.51 9.25
N GLY A 188 4.88 13.51 8.68
CA GLY A 188 5.51 14.76 8.22
C GLY A 188 6.51 14.59 7.06
N GLU A 189 6.47 13.45 6.36
CA GLU A 189 7.38 13.16 5.24
C GLU A 189 7.19 14.12 4.06
N ARG A 190 8.21 14.16 3.20
CA ARG A 190 8.17 14.89 1.92
C ARG A 190 7.12 14.29 0.98
N LEU A 191 6.61 15.12 0.07
CA LEU A 191 5.77 14.66 -1.03
C LEU A 191 6.52 13.58 -1.84
N ARG A 192 5.80 12.52 -2.18
CA ARG A 192 6.33 11.41 -2.98
C ARG A 192 5.64 11.34 -4.31
N PHE A 193 6.43 11.19 -5.36
CA PHE A 193 5.96 10.98 -6.72
C PHE A 193 6.12 9.51 -7.08
N THR A 194 5.06 8.92 -7.63
CA THR A 194 5.03 7.52 -8.04
C THR A 194 4.54 7.45 -9.49
N LEU A 195 5.30 6.74 -10.32
CA LEU A 195 4.91 6.34 -11.66
C LEU A 195 4.49 4.87 -11.61
N ARG A 196 3.35 4.53 -12.21
CA ARG A 196 2.89 3.14 -12.31
C ARG A 196 2.47 2.81 -13.74
N LEU A 197 2.89 1.63 -14.20
CA LEU A 197 2.63 1.10 -15.55
C LEU A 197 1.42 0.14 -15.60
N ASP A 198 0.65 0.05 -14.52
CA ASP A 198 -0.55 -0.78 -14.42
C ASP A 198 -1.51 -0.16 -13.39
N HIS A 199 -2.73 -0.66 -13.23
CA HIS A 199 -3.69 -0.19 -12.23
C HIS A 199 -3.55 -0.90 -10.87
N ARG A 200 -3.99 -0.26 -9.78
CA ARG A 200 -3.97 -0.84 -8.42
C ARG A 200 -5.02 -1.94 -8.31
N PHE A 201 -6.12 -1.72 -9.02
CA PHE A 201 -7.34 -2.50 -9.04
C PHE A 201 -8.03 -2.43 -10.40
#